data_AF-A0A7J4CV59-F1
#
_entry.id   AF-A0A7J4CV59-F1
#
_cell.length_a   1.000
_cell.length_b   1.000
_cell.length_c   1.000
_cell.angle_alpha   90.00
_cell.angle_beta   90.00
_cell.angle_gamma   90.00
#
_symmetry.space_group_name_H-M   'P 1'
#
loop_
_entity.id
_entity.type
_entity.pdbx_description
1 polymer ?
#
loop_
_entity_poly.entity_id
_entity_poly.type
_entity_poly.pdbx_seq_one_letter_code
_entity_poly.pdbx_strand_id
1 'polypeptide(L)'
;LGLPCKNFLSKADLLDEDELEKIIEWSERLESLEHALYEEAGGQRTEFAISQLRLLQDFAVSPGLTPLSSELEEGLADVLSFSQDIFGGMADVRDGFASDLGSDTGD
;
A
#
# COMPACT_ATOMS: atom_id res chain seq x y z
N LEU A 1 -7.48 -13.14 -0.65
CA LEU A 1 -6.43 -13.60 0.29
C LEU A 1 -6.42 -12.57 1.41
N GLY A 2 -6.90 -12.90 2.61
CA GLY A 2 -7.07 -11.92 3.71
C GLY A 2 -5.74 -11.54 4.39
N LEU A 3 -4.72 -11.23 3.60
CA LEU A 3 -3.39 -10.85 4.06
C LEU A 3 -3.22 -9.33 3.91
N PRO A 4 -2.47 -8.67 4.82
CA PRO A 4 -2.10 -7.28 4.64
C PRO A 4 -1.32 -7.08 3.33
N CYS A 5 -1.72 -6.08 2.55
CA CYS A 5 -1.07 -5.70 1.29
C CYS A 5 -0.81 -4.19 1.29
N LYS A 6 0.34 -3.78 0.77
CA LYS A 6 0.70 -2.39 0.48
C LYS A 6 1.23 -2.31 -0.95
N ASN A 7 0.79 -1.29 -1.70
CA ASN A 7 1.17 -1.12 -3.10
C ASN A 7 2.44 -0.26 -3.18
N PHE A 8 3.41 -0.72 -3.96
CA PHE A 8 4.66 -0.01 -4.22
C PHE A 8 4.86 0.21 -5.71
N LEU A 9 5.30 1.41 -6.07
CA LEU A 9 5.78 1.73 -7.41
C LEU A 9 7.30 1.58 -7.43
N SER A 10 7.77 0.41 -7.87
CA SER A 10 9.20 0.15 -8.03
C SER A 10 9.83 0.96 -9.17
N LYS A 11 11.11 1.29 -9.03
CA LYS A 11 11.90 2.02 -10.03
C LYS A 11 11.39 3.45 -10.25
N ALA A 12 10.93 4.09 -9.18
CA ALA A 12 10.47 5.48 -9.24
C ALA A 12 11.57 6.44 -9.74
N ASP A 13 12.84 6.09 -9.57
CA ASP A 13 14.01 6.81 -10.09
C ASP A 13 14.09 6.95 -11.61
N LEU A 14 13.30 6.16 -12.36
CA LEU A 14 13.24 6.25 -13.82
C LEU A 14 12.21 7.27 -14.34
N LEU A 15 11.37 7.80 -13.44
CA LEU A 15 10.31 8.73 -13.78
C LEU A 15 10.77 10.15 -13.47
N ASP A 16 10.40 11.09 -14.34
CA ASP A 16 10.54 12.51 -14.02
C ASP A 16 9.50 12.90 -12.94
N GLU A 17 9.77 13.98 -12.21
CA GLU A 17 8.95 14.40 -11.06
C GLU A 17 7.47 14.61 -11.42
N ASP A 18 7.20 15.27 -12.56
CA ASP A 18 5.84 15.51 -13.05
C ASP A 18 5.08 14.21 -13.37
N GLU A 19 5.78 13.21 -13.91
CA GLU A 19 5.18 11.91 -14.25
C GLU A 19 4.88 11.11 -12.97
N LEU A 20 5.82 11.13 -12.02
CA LEU A 20 5.64 10.50 -10.73
C LEU A 20 4.46 11.12 -9.97
N GLU A 21 4.38 12.45 -9.89
CA GLU A 21 3.29 13.15 -9.21
C GLU A 21 1.93 12.80 -9.83
N LYS A 22 1.85 12.75 -11.17
CA LYS A 22 0.62 12.33 -11.88
C LYS A 22 0.20 10.91 -11.50
N ILE A 23 1.14 9.96 -11.44
CA ILE A 23 0.86 8.57 -11.07
C ILE A 23 0.41 8.45 -9.61
N ILE A 24 1.04 9.20 -8.70
CA ILE A 24 0.65 9.24 -7.29
C ILE A 24 -0.75 9.84 -7.16
N GLU A 25 -1.06 10.92 -7.87
CA GLU A 25 -2.39 11.53 -7.86
C GLU A 25 -3.48 10.52 -8.27
N TRP A 26 -3.23 9.70 -9.30
CA TRP A 26 -4.18 8.65 -9.71
C TRP A 26 -4.45 7.61 -8.61
N SER A 27 -3.48 7.36 -7.73
CA SER A 27 -3.63 6.42 -6.63
C SER A 27 -4.42 6.99 -5.44
N GLU A 28 -4.37 8.31 -5.26
CA GLU A 28 -5.01 9.02 -4.15
C GLU A 28 -6.39 9.58 -4.52
N ARG A 29 -6.59 9.92 -5.80
CA ARG A 29 -7.79 10.58 -6.33
C ARG A 29 -8.34 9.80 -7.52
N LEU A 30 -9.23 8.85 -7.26
CA LEU A 30 -9.75 7.98 -8.33
C LEU A 30 -10.52 8.76 -9.42
N GLU A 31 -11.01 9.96 -9.13
CA GLU A 31 -11.63 10.85 -10.12
C GLU A 31 -10.62 11.35 -11.16
N SER A 32 -9.36 11.61 -10.77
CA SER A 32 -8.32 12.04 -11.71
C SER A 32 -7.92 10.89 -12.64
N LEU A 33 -7.87 9.66 -12.11
CA LEU A 33 -7.65 8.46 -12.92
C LEU A 33 -8.82 8.17 -13.87
N GLU A 34 -10.06 8.34 -13.41
CA GLU A 34 -11.25 8.21 -14.26
C GLU A 34 -11.22 9.21 -15.41
N HIS A 35 -10.86 10.47 -15.14
CA HIS A 35 -10.72 11.49 -16.17
C HIS A 35 -9.63 11.14 -17.19
N ALA A 36 -8.45 10.70 -16.73
CA ALA A 36 -7.36 10.28 -17.61
C ALA A 36 -7.76 9.09 -18.51
N LEU A 37 -8.54 8.15 -17.97
CA LEU A 37 -9.09 7.03 -18.74
C LEU A 37 -10.04 7.50 -19.84
N TYR A 38 -10.89 8.50 -19.58
CA TYR A 38 -11.79 9.06 -20.61
C TYR A 38 -11.02 9.76 -21.73
N GLU A 39 -9.95 10.50 -21.42
CA GLU A 39 -9.17 11.26 -22.39
C GLU A 39 -8.27 10.37 -23.25
N GLU A 40 -7.57 9.40 -22.64
CA GLU A 40 -6.51 8.64 -23.33
C GLU A 40 -6.94 7.24 -23.77
N ALA A 41 -7.91 6.62 -23.10
CA ALA A 41 -8.27 5.22 -23.33
C ALA A 41 -9.70 5.09 -23.84
N GLY A 42 -9.90 4.99 -25.16
CA GLY A 42 -11.21 4.66 -25.72
C GLY A 42 -11.58 3.16 -25.59
N GLY A 43 -12.88 2.87 -25.60
CA GLY A 43 -13.41 1.52 -25.86
C GLY A 43 -13.95 0.75 -24.65
N GLN A 44 -14.43 -0.47 -24.90
CA GLN A 44 -15.18 -1.28 -23.93
C GLN A 44 -14.37 -1.63 -22.66
N ARG A 45 -13.04 -1.78 -22.79
CA ARG A 45 -12.17 -2.07 -21.65
C ARG A 45 -12.06 -0.89 -20.69
N THR A 46 -12.08 0.34 -21.21
CA THR A 46 -12.07 1.56 -20.41
C THR A 46 -13.38 1.71 -19.65
N GLU A 47 -14.53 1.55 -20.31
CA GLU A 47 -15.84 1.62 -19.66
C GLU A 47 -15.94 0.60 -18.51
N PHE A 48 -15.40 -0.61 -18.72
CA PHE A 48 -15.29 -1.59 -17.65
C PHE A 48 -14.38 -1.12 -16.51
N ALA A 49 -13.18 -0.61 -16.80
CA ALA A 49 -12.26 -0.09 -15.78
C ALA A 49 -12.90 1.05 -14.96
N ILE A 50 -13.59 1.99 -15.62
CA ILE A 50 -14.31 3.08 -14.98
C ILE A 50 -15.42 2.55 -14.06
N SER A 51 -16.16 1.53 -14.50
CA SER A 51 -17.18 0.90 -13.63
C SER A 51 -16.57 0.32 -12.36
N GLN A 52 -15.38 -0.28 -12.43
CA GLN A 52 -14.67 -0.81 -11.26
C GLN A 52 -14.14 0.31 -10.37
N LEU A 53 -13.63 1.41 -10.95
CA LEU A 53 -13.16 2.58 -10.20
C LEU A 53 -14.27 3.23 -9.39
N ARG A 54 -15.47 3.39 -9.97
CA ARG A 54 -16.61 3.96 -9.25
C ARG A 54 -17.05 3.08 -8.09
N LEU A 55 -17.00 1.76 -8.23
CA LEU A 55 -17.24 0.85 -7.11
C LEU A 55 -16.21 1.07 -5.98
N LEU A 56 -14.93 1.22 -6.31
CA LEU A 56 -13.90 1.50 -5.30
C LEU A 56 -14.14 2.85 -4.60
N GLN A 57 -14.55 3.88 -5.34
CA GLN A 57 -14.95 5.18 -4.78
C GLN A 57 -16.13 5.05 -3.81
N ASP A 58 -17.17 4.30 -4.18
CA ASP A 58 -18.36 4.08 -3.33
C ASP A 58 -18.01 3.40 -1.99
N PHE A 59 -16.99 2.55 -1.99
CA PHE A 59 -16.48 1.91 -0.76
C PHE A 59 -15.40 2.75 -0.04
N ALA A 60 -15.10 3.95 -0.52
CA ALA A 60 -14.02 4.81 -0.03
C ALA A 60 -12.67 4.09 0.06
N VAL A 61 -12.41 3.17 -0.88
CA VAL A 61 -11.16 2.41 -0.94
C VAL A 61 -10.19 3.16 -1.85
N SER A 62 -9.21 3.84 -1.23
CA SER A 62 -8.01 4.27 -1.94
C SER A 62 -6.94 3.18 -1.78
N PRO A 63 -6.40 2.63 -2.88
CA PRO A 63 -5.33 1.64 -2.81
C PRO A 63 -4.04 2.21 -2.21
N GLY A 64 -3.82 3.52 -2.39
CA GLY A 64 -2.53 4.18 -2.16
C GLY A 64 -1.42 3.62 -3.04
N LEU A 65 -0.33 4.38 -3.19
CA LEU A 65 0.86 3.91 -3.89
C LEU A 65 2.09 4.58 -3.27
N THR A 66 3.03 3.78 -2.78
CA THR A 66 4.28 4.30 -2.23
C THR A 66 5.40 4.19 -3.28
N PRO A 67 6.05 5.29 -3.68
CA PRO A 67 7.19 5.22 -4.58
C PRO A 67 8.38 4.53 -3.92
N LEU A 68 9.13 3.77 -4.71
CA LEU A 68 10.25 2.97 -4.25
C LEU A 68 11.37 2.98 -5.31
N SER A 69 12.59 3.28 -4.87
CA SER A 69 13.80 3.07 -5.67
C SER A 69 14.81 2.24 -4.88
N SER A 70 15.22 1.11 -5.44
CA SER A 70 16.31 0.33 -4.87
C SER A 70 17.68 0.92 -5.19
N GLU A 71 17.80 1.68 -6.29
CA GLU A 71 19.06 2.32 -6.69
C GLU A 71 19.33 3.58 -5.85
N LEU A 72 18.28 4.36 -5.53
CA LEU A 72 18.39 5.58 -4.73
C LEU A 72 18.05 5.37 -3.24
N GLU A 73 17.75 4.14 -2.83
CA GLU A 73 17.35 3.77 -1.47
C GLU A 73 16.07 4.48 -0.96
N GLU A 74 15.24 5.00 -1.88
CA GLU A 74 13.98 5.67 -1.58
C GLU A 74 12.86 4.68 -1.28
N GLY A 75 12.01 4.98 -0.28
CA GLY A 75 10.87 4.13 0.11
C GLY A 75 11.23 2.86 0.87
N LEU A 76 12.51 2.56 1.12
CA LEU A 76 12.92 1.37 1.90
C LEU A 76 12.46 1.44 3.36
N ALA A 77 12.40 2.65 3.94
CA ALA A 77 11.84 2.87 5.28
C ALA A 77 10.36 2.49 5.36
N ASP A 78 9.59 2.74 4.30
CA ASP A 78 8.17 2.35 4.21
C ASP A 78 7.98 0.84 4.12
N VAL A 79 8.88 0.14 3.42
CA VAL A 79 8.90 -1.32 3.35
C VAL A 79 9.20 -1.92 4.72
N LEU A 80 10.21 -1.37 5.40
CA LEU A 80 10.56 -1.81 6.76
C LEU A 80 9.40 -1.56 7.73
N SER A 81 8.82 -0.36 7.69
CA SER A 81 7.69 0.01 8.55
C SER A 81 6.49 -0.92 8.32
N PHE A 82 6.13 -1.19 7.06
CA PHE A 82 5.07 -2.14 6.73
C PHE A 82 5.36 -3.55 7.24
N SER A 83 6.61 -4.00 7.16
CA SER A 83 7.03 -5.30 7.70
C SER A 83 6.92 -5.33 9.23
N GLN A 84 7.31 -4.24 9.90
CA GLN A 84 7.19 -4.10 11.35
C GLN A 84 5.73 -4.01 11.82
N ASP A 85 4.85 -3.39 11.04
CA ASP A 85 3.42 -3.35 11.34
C ASP A 85 2.80 -4.75 11.31
N ILE A 86 3.21 -5.59 10.34
CA ILE A 86 2.73 -6.97 10.22
C ILE A 86 3.32 -7.88 11.32
N PHE A 87 4.64 -7.81 11.54
CA PHE A 87 5.36 -8.79 12.37
C PHE A 87 5.77 -8.28 13.75
N GLY A 88 6.03 -6.99 13.88
CA GLY A 88 6.47 -6.34 15.13
C GLY A 88 5.33 -6.12 16.13
N GLY A 89 4.12 -5.78 15.67
CA GLY A 89 2.93 -5.69 16.53
C GLY A 89 2.39 -7.05 17.00
N MET A 90 2.67 -8.14 16.26
CA MET A 90 2.29 -9.51 16.63
C MET A 90 3.27 -10.22 17.59
N ALA A 91 4.42 -9.62 17.91
CA ALA A 91 5.38 -10.23 18.82
C ALA A 91 4.89 -10.23 20.29
N ASP A 92 4.14 -9.20 20.71
CA ASP A 92 3.63 -9.06 22.09
C ASP A 92 2.58 -10.13 22.44
N VAL A 93 1.81 -10.61 21.46
CA VAL A 93 0.80 -11.66 21.69
C VAL A 93 1.39 -13.04 21.99
N ARG A 94 2.71 -13.23 21.77
CA ARG A 94 3.41 -14.49 22.07
C ARG A 94 4.16 -14.47 23.40
N ASP A 95 4.37 -13.32 24.02
CA ASP A 95 5.09 -13.21 25.29
C ASP A 95 4.20 -13.50 26.52
N GLY A 96 2.88 -13.58 26.32
CA GLY A 96 1.92 -13.98 27.36
C GLY A 96 2.02 -15.43 27.86
N PHE A 97 2.91 -16.26 27.28
CA PHE A 97 3.14 -17.65 27.73
C PHE A 97 4.47 -17.87 28.44
N ALA A 98 5.39 -16.89 28.42
CA ALA A 98 6.72 -17.06 29.03
C ALA A 98 6.80 -16.51 30.47
N SER A 99 5.78 -15.80 30.95
CA SER A 99 5.76 -15.19 32.29
C SER A 99 5.18 -16.09 33.40
N ASP A 100 4.62 -17.26 33.08
CA ASP A 100 3.97 -18.16 34.07
C ASP A 100 4.77 -19.43 34.42
N LEU A 101 6.06 -19.51 34.07
CA LEU A 101 6.94 -20.60 34.50
C LEU A 101 8.16 -20.07 35.25
N GLY A 102 8.02 -19.89 36.57
CA GLY A 102 9.15 -20.12 37.48
C GLY A 102 9.38 -19.16 38.65
N SER A 103 8.49 -18.22 38.98
CA SER A 103 8.55 -17.56 40.30
C SER A 103 7.77 -18.37 41.33
N ASP A 104 8.26 -19.56 41.66
CA ASP A 104 7.83 -20.23 42.89
C ASP A 104 8.76 -19.78 44.02
N THR A 105 8.14 -19.15 45.00
CA THR A 105 8.73 -18.62 46.22
C THR A 105 8.42 -19.64 47.32
N GLY A 106 9.41 -20.20 48.02
CA GLY A 106 9.12 -20.95 49.24
C GLY A 106 10.26 -21.78 49.80
N ASP A 107 10.84 -21.27 50.89
CA ASP A 107 11.82 -21.85 51.86
C ASP A 107 13.29 -22.01 51.43
#